data_AF-A0A2N5H8W0-F1
#
_entry.id   AF-A0A2N5H8W0-F1
#
_cell.length_a   1.000
_cell.length_b   1.000
_cell.length_c   1.000
_cell.angle_alpha   90.00
_cell.angle_beta   90.00
_cell.angle_gamma   90.00
#
_symmetry.space_group_name_H-M   'P 1'
#
loop_
_entity.id
_entity.type
_entity.pdbx_description
1 polymer ?
#
loop_
_entity_poly.entity_id
_entity_poly.type
_entity_poly.pdbx_seq_one_letter_code
_entity_poly.pdbx_strand_id
1 'polypeptide(L)'
;MFKERREVIIIYIFLPCCIREAWDWFLYYRRGKVKIKVYKYGNTYRAWSSSGKVTVWNCYGSTPEQARKMAEFRMKQALEEIDFKK
;
A
#
# COMPACT_ATOMS: atom_id res chain seq x y z
N MET A 1 -10.21 -25.17 -21.16
CA MET A 1 -9.68 -23.87 -20.68
C MET A 1 -8.79 -24.04 -19.45
N PHE A 2 -7.73 -24.86 -19.54
CA PHE A 2 -6.83 -25.21 -18.40
C PHE A 2 -5.34 -25.09 -18.74
N LYS A 3 -5.01 -24.55 -19.93
CA LYS A 3 -3.64 -24.44 -20.44
C LYS A 3 -2.94 -23.18 -19.91
N GLU A 4 -3.64 -22.05 -19.80
CA GLU A 4 -3.10 -20.80 -19.24
C GLU A 4 -2.65 -20.91 -17.77
N ARG A 5 -3.34 -21.70 -16.93
CA ARG A 5 -2.99 -21.80 -15.50
C ARG A 5 -1.66 -22.51 -15.24
N ARG A 6 -1.17 -23.34 -16.16
CA ARG A 6 0.12 -24.05 -15.99
C ARG A 6 1.31 -23.18 -16.39
N GLU A 7 1.17 -22.35 -17.42
CA GLU A 7 2.25 -21.46 -17.87
C GLU A 7 2.51 -20.35 -16.85
N VAL A 8 1.47 -19.83 -16.20
CA VAL A 8 1.63 -18.87 -15.08
C VAL A 8 2.47 -19.48 -13.96
N ILE A 9 2.21 -20.74 -13.56
CA ILE A 9 2.97 -21.39 -12.46
C ILE A 9 4.46 -21.56 -12.81
N ILE A 10 4.79 -21.88 -14.07
CA ILE A 10 6.18 -22.07 -14.52
C ILE A 10 6.95 -20.74 -14.53
N ILE A 11 6.31 -19.63 -14.94
CA ILE A 11 6.92 -18.30 -14.92
C ILE A 11 7.26 -17.84 -13.49
N TYR A 12 6.44 -18.20 -12.50
CA TYR A 12 6.68 -17.85 -11.09
C TYR A 12 7.89 -18.55 -10.45
N ILE A 13 8.37 -19.67 -11.01
CA ILE A 13 9.48 -20.45 -10.46
C ILE A 13 10.85 -19.87 -10.88
N PHE A 14 10.93 -19.21 -12.05
CA PHE A 14 12.17 -18.65 -12.60
C PHE A 14 12.29 -17.13 -12.48
N LEU A 15 11.27 -16.46 -11.93
CA LEU A 15 11.30 -15.01 -11.73
C LEU A 15 12.24 -14.64 -10.58
N PRO A 16 13.23 -13.75 -10.79
CA PRO A 16 14.04 -13.19 -9.71
C PRO A 16 13.14 -12.67 -8.57
N CYS A 17 13.56 -12.87 -7.32
CA CYS A 17 12.78 -12.51 -6.12
C CYS A 17 12.23 -11.07 -6.17
N CYS A 18 13.01 -10.13 -6.71
CA CYS A 18 12.62 -8.73 -6.88
C CYS A 18 11.39 -8.55 -7.77
N ILE A 19 11.23 -9.38 -8.82
CA ILE A 19 10.08 -9.30 -9.73
C ILE A 19 8.84 -9.89 -9.05
N ARG A 20 9.00 -10.96 -8.26
CA ARG A 20 7.89 -11.55 -7.49
C ARG A 20 7.36 -10.56 -6.44
N GLU A 21 8.27 -9.93 -5.69
CA GLU A 21 7.89 -8.92 -4.70
C GLU A 21 7.25 -7.69 -5.34
N ALA A 22 7.77 -7.22 -6.47
CA ALA A 22 7.17 -6.13 -7.24
C ALA A 22 5.78 -6.50 -7.77
N TRP A 23 5.57 -7.76 -8.19
CA TRP A 23 4.28 -8.23 -8.68
C TRP A 23 3.25 -8.39 -7.57
N ASP A 24 3.65 -8.93 -6.42
CA ASP A 24 2.78 -9.01 -5.23
C ASP A 24 2.42 -7.61 -4.74
N TRP A 25 3.38 -6.68 -4.75
CA TRP A 25 3.14 -5.26 -4.47
C TRP A 25 2.15 -4.68 -5.47
N PHE A 26 2.38 -4.87 -6.78
CA PHE A 26 1.50 -4.38 -7.84
C PHE A 26 0.08 -4.94 -7.73
N LEU A 27 -0.07 -6.26 -7.54
CA LEU A 27 -1.36 -6.91 -7.36
C LEU A 27 -2.09 -6.47 -6.09
N TYR A 28 -1.35 -6.21 -5.00
CA TYR A 28 -1.92 -5.69 -3.76
C TYR A 28 -2.58 -4.32 -3.98
N TYR A 29 -1.86 -3.38 -4.60
CA TYR A 29 -2.38 -2.03 -4.86
C TYR A 29 -3.41 -2.00 -6.00
N ARG A 30 -3.30 -2.88 -6.99
CA ARG A 30 -4.30 -3.01 -8.08
C ARG A 30 -5.69 -3.36 -7.56
N ARG A 31 -5.78 -4.06 -6.42
CA ARG A 31 -7.06 -4.37 -5.74
C ARG A 31 -7.61 -3.20 -4.92
N GLY A 32 -7.01 -2.01 -5.00
CA GLY A 32 -7.40 -0.85 -4.22
C GLY A 32 -7.04 -0.95 -2.73
N LYS A 33 -6.14 -1.88 -2.35
CA LYS A 33 -5.74 -2.01 -0.94
C LYS A 33 -4.80 -0.88 -0.55
N VAL A 34 -5.06 -0.32 0.62
CA VAL A 34 -4.21 0.70 1.24
C VAL A 34 -3.28 0.03 2.25
N LYS A 35 -1.98 0.26 2.10
CA LYS A 35 -0.97 -0.21 3.04
C LYS A 35 -0.65 0.90 4.03
N ILE A 36 -0.79 0.61 5.32
CA ILE A 36 -0.47 1.54 6.40
C ILE A 36 0.63 0.93 7.25
N LYS A 37 1.65 1.73 7.56
CA LYS A 37 2.68 1.36 8.52
C LYS A 37 2.84 2.46 9.54
N VAL A 38 2.99 2.05 10.79
CA VAL A 38 3.21 2.93 11.95
C VAL A 38 4.59 2.62 12.53
N TYR A 39 5.32 3.65 12.88
CA TYR A 39 6.66 3.60 13.43
C TYR A 39 6.72 4.45 14.68
N LYS A 40 7.47 3.99 15.68
CA LYS A 40 7.79 4.83 16.84
C LYS A 40 8.80 5.89 16.40
N TYR A 41 8.52 7.15 16.72
CA TYR A 41 9.34 8.29 16.38
C TYR A 41 9.55 9.15 17.63
N GLY A 42 10.63 8.84 18.37
CA GLY A 42 10.89 9.40 19.69
C GLY A 42 9.75 9.11 20.67
N ASN A 43 9.12 10.17 21.18
CA ASN A 43 7.97 10.11 22.09
C ASN A 43 6.61 10.06 21.37
N THR A 44 6.60 10.07 20.04
CA THR A 44 5.38 10.04 19.22
C THR A 44 5.37 8.84 18.29
N TYR A 45 4.26 8.64 17.58
CA TYR A 45 4.12 7.66 16.52
C TYR A 45 3.93 8.38 15.20
N ARG A 46 4.66 7.91 14.18
CA ARG A 46 4.53 8.39 12.80
C ARG A 46 4.01 7.25 11.95
N ALA A 47 3.01 7.55 11.13
CA ALA A 47 2.45 6.64 10.17
C ALA A 47 2.62 7.18 8.75
N TRP A 48 2.68 6.26 7.80
CA TRP A 48 2.46 6.54 6.39
C TRP A 48 1.44 5.57 5.83
N SER A 49 0.75 6.02 4.80
CA SER A 49 -0.28 5.26 4.09
C SER A 49 -0.01 5.36 2.60
N SER A 50 -0.14 4.25 1.87
CA SER A 50 -0.02 4.24 0.41
C SER A 50 -1.14 3.44 -0.22
N SER A 51 -1.69 3.95 -1.33
CA SER A 51 -2.63 3.26 -2.22
C SER A 51 -1.93 2.76 -3.50
N GLY A 52 -0.60 2.89 -3.59
CA GLY A 52 0.18 2.59 -4.79
C GLY A 52 0.15 3.68 -5.86
N LYS A 53 -0.89 4.53 -5.88
CA LYS A 53 -0.95 5.75 -6.71
C LYS A 53 -0.57 7.00 -5.93
N VAL A 54 -1.02 7.07 -4.68
CA VAL A 54 -0.71 8.17 -3.77
C VAL A 54 -0.19 7.63 -2.46
N THR A 55 0.79 8.33 -1.92
CA THR A 55 1.37 8.03 -0.63
C THR A 55 1.31 9.26 0.25
N VAL A 56 0.66 9.11 1.40
CA VAL A 56 0.58 10.12 2.43
C VAL A 56 1.65 9.81 3.47
N TRP A 57 2.50 10.80 3.72
CA TRP A 57 3.55 10.76 4.73
C TRP A 57 3.20 11.71 5.89
N ASN A 58 3.94 11.57 6.99
CA ASN A 58 3.89 12.51 8.13
C ASN A 58 2.56 12.52 8.89
N CYS A 59 1.95 11.35 9.10
CA CYS A 59 0.76 11.21 9.93
C CYS A 59 1.19 10.92 11.38
N TYR A 60 1.12 11.92 12.25
CA TYR A 60 1.57 11.79 13.64
C TYR A 60 0.43 11.50 14.62
N GLY A 61 0.77 10.88 15.74
CA GLY A 61 -0.13 10.68 16.87
C GLY A 61 0.65 10.38 18.16
N SER A 62 0.02 10.64 19.31
CA SER A 62 0.59 10.30 20.62
C SER A 62 0.52 8.79 20.90
N THR A 63 -0.40 8.09 20.23
CA THR A 63 -0.53 6.63 20.25
C THR A 63 -0.42 6.06 18.83
N PRO A 64 -0.04 4.77 18.68
CA PRO A 64 0.02 4.13 17.36
C PRO A 64 -1.34 4.12 16.66
N GLU A 65 -2.44 3.99 17.41
CA GLU A 65 -3.80 4.04 16.88
C GLU A 65 -4.16 5.43 16.36
N GLN A 66 -3.77 6.50 17.07
CA GLN A 66 -3.99 7.87 16.61
C GLN A 66 -3.23 8.15 15.32
N ALA A 67 -1.96 7.76 15.24
CA ALA A 67 -1.16 7.93 14.03
C ALA A 67 -1.77 7.15 12.85
N ARG A 68 -2.27 5.94 13.11
CA ARG A 68 -2.98 5.13 12.10
C ARG A 68 -4.26 5.80 11.62
N LYS A 69 -5.14 6.25 12.52
CA LYS A 69 -6.39 6.96 12.16
C LYS A 69 -6.10 8.22 11.35
N MET A 70 -5.06 8.97 11.71
CA MET A 70 -4.62 10.14 10.94
C MET A 70 -4.18 9.78 9.52
N ALA A 71 -3.48 8.65 9.36
CA ALA A 71 -3.06 8.15 8.05
C ALA A 71 -4.24 7.65 7.20
N GLU A 72 -5.23 7.02 7.82
CA GLU A 72 -6.48 6.61 7.16
C GLU A 72 -7.28 7.84 6.70
N PHE A 73 -7.46 8.81 7.59
CA PHE A 73 -8.18 10.05 7.29
C PHE A 73 -7.56 10.83 6.12
N ARG A 74 -6.25 11.09 6.18
CA ARG A 74 -5.56 11.82 5.10
C ARG A 74 -5.51 11.05 3.79
N MET A 75 -5.43 9.72 3.83
CA MET A 75 -5.49 8.92 2.61
C MET A 75 -6.87 9.03 1.95
N LYS A 76 -7.95 9.02 2.74
CA LYS A 76 -9.31 9.22 2.22
C LYS A 76 -9.44 10.58 1.53
N GLN A 77 -8.97 11.65 2.18
CA GLN A 77 -8.97 12.99 1.59
C GLN A 77 -8.18 13.05 0.27
N ALA A 78 -6.99 12.44 0.24
CA ALA A 78 -6.15 12.45 -0.95
C ALA A 78 -6.78 11.68 -2.12
N LEU A 79 -7.48 10.56 -1.84
CA LEU A 79 -8.20 9.81 -2.86
C LEU A 79 -9.40 10.59 -3.41
N GLU A 80 -10.18 11.24 -2.53
CA GLU A 80 -11.30 12.10 -2.93
C GLU A 80 -10.84 13.29 -3.80
N GLU A 81 -9.71 13.90 -3.47
CA GLU A 81 -9.14 15.00 -4.26
C GLU A 81 -8.71 14.56 -5.67
N ILE A 82 -8.16 13.34 -5.81
CA ILE A 82 -7.79 12.79 -7.12
C ILE A 82 -9.04 12.53 -7.96
N ASP A 83 -10.08 11.95 -7.35
CA ASP A 83 -11.32 11.64 -8.06
C ASP A 83 -12.06 12.91 -8.49
N PHE A 84 -11.99 13.99 -7.71
CA PHE A 84 -12.56 15.29 -8.08
C PHE A 84 -11.81 15.99 -9.23
N LYS A 85 -10.49 15.76 -9.37
CA LYS A 85 -9.65 16.39 -10.41
C LYS A 85 -9.72 15.69 -11.77
N LYS A 86 -10.49 14.62 -11.89
CA LYS A 86 -10.50 13.72 -13.05
C LYS A 86 -11.75 13.89 -13.89
#